data_AF-A0AAD7S9U0-F1
#
_entry.id   AF-A0AAD7S9U0-F1
#
_cell.length_a   1.000
_cell.length_b   1.000
_cell.length_c   1.000
_cell.angle_alpha   90.00
_cell.angle_beta   90.00
_cell.angle_gamma   90.00
#
_symmetry.space_group_name_H-M   'P 1'
#
loop_
_entity.id
_entity.type
_entity.pdbx_description
1 polymer ?
#
loop_
_entity_poly.entity_id
_entity_poly.type
_entity_poly.pdbx_seq_one_letter_code
_entity_poly.pdbx_strand_id
1 'polypeptide(L)'
;MTGKRLALGDVKALLGKVVGMEKMLDVFEEANLHRAQMASPVVDGQPIDQWRDQIWTALRRMFPAQPDAALREGRALTEEESPSAYVATQLRKWKMTMDRDIEKDPTITLLFRQAICTGMPATVKDRLEEVVGLFTMPHKQFVDNVMHAVDRHRKEKKRAGDQVKDLQKKLLQLQLEELAGKAKEKKSKRS
;
A
#
# COMPACT_ATOMS: atom_id res chain seq x y z
N MET A 1 31.61 6.23 -27.92
CA MET A 1 30.50 7.03 -27.37
C MET A 1 30.97 7.68 -26.08
N THR A 2 31.29 8.97 -26.12
CA THR A 2 31.75 9.75 -24.96
C THR A 2 30.52 10.22 -24.16
N GLY A 3 30.05 9.39 -23.24
CA GLY A 3 29.06 9.80 -22.25
C GLY A 3 29.68 10.79 -21.28
N LYS A 4 29.01 11.93 -21.03
CA LYS A 4 29.42 12.88 -19.96
C LYS A 4 29.49 12.09 -18.64
N ARG A 5 30.68 11.97 -18.06
CA ARG A 5 30.87 11.33 -16.75
C ARG A 5 30.44 12.32 -15.68
N LEU A 6 29.59 11.86 -14.77
CA LEU A 6 29.11 12.67 -13.65
C LEU A 6 30.27 12.93 -12.69
N ALA A 7 30.52 14.20 -12.38
CA ALA A 7 31.57 14.60 -11.46
C ALA A 7 31.02 14.75 -10.03
N LEU A 8 31.90 14.69 -9.04
CA LEU A 8 31.52 14.88 -7.64
C LEU A 8 30.91 16.27 -7.39
N GLY A 9 31.41 17.29 -8.09
CA GLY A 9 30.87 18.65 -8.06
C GLY A 9 29.41 18.75 -8.53
N ASP A 10 29.01 17.92 -9.51
CA ASP A 10 27.62 17.87 -9.98
C ASP A 10 26.69 17.37 -8.87
N VAL A 11 27.11 16.33 -8.13
CA VAL A 11 26.35 15.77 -7.01
C VAL A 11 26.35 16.72 -5.81
N LYS A 12 27.46 17.37 -5.51
CA LYS A 12 27.56 18.40 -4.48
C LYS A 12 26.62 19.56 -4.75
N ALA A 13 26.56 20.05 -5.99
CA ALA A 13 25.64 21.10 -6.40
C ALA A 13 24.16 20.65 -6.28
N LEU A 14 23.85 19.42 -6.73
CA LEU A 14 22.51 18.86 -6.62
C LEU A 14 22.06 18.69 -5.16
N LEU A 15 22.90 18.10 -4.31
CA LEU A 15 22.60 17.92 -2.88
C LEU A 15 22.47 19.27 -2.17
N GLY A 16 23.38 20.21 -2.44
CA GLY A 16 23.29 21.56 -1.89
C GLY A 16 21.97 22.25 -2.24
N LYS A 17 21.44 22.01 -3.44
CA LYS A 17 20.14 22.54 -3.88
C LYS A 17 18.94 21.82 -3.25
N VAL A 18 18.99 20.50 -3.09
CA VAL A 18 17.84 19.69 -2.65
C VAL A 18 17.70 19.63 -1.14
N VAL A 19 18.80 19.36 -0.41
CA VAL A 19 18.78 19.15 1.04
C VAL A 19 19.36 20.32 1.84
N GLY A 20 20.01 21.27 1.17
CA GLY A 20 20.72 22.40 1.78
C GLY A 20 22.20 22.10 2.03
N MET A 21 22.98 23.18 2.19
CA MET A 21 24.45 23.10 2.21
C MET A 21 24.99 22.33 3.43
N GLU A 22 24.45 22.57 4.63
CA GLU A 22 24.84 21.86 5.86
C GLU A 22 24.58 20.35 5.75
N LYS A 23 23.36 19.94 5.37
CA LYS A 23 23.01 18.52 5.24
C LYS A 23 23.79 17.82 4.13
N MET A 24 24.14 18.55 3.07
CA MET A 24 25.01 18.03 2.01
C MET A 24 26.42 17.72 2.54
N LEU A 25 26.99 18.60 3.38
CA LEU A 25 28.27 18.34 4.03
C LEU A 25 28.20 17.13 4.96
N ASP A 26 27.12 17.00 5.72
CA ASP A 26 26.91 15.84 6.60
C ASP A 26 26.82 14.53 5.80
N VAL A 27 26.17 14.52 4.62
CA VAL A 27 26.14 13.35 3.71
C VAL A 27 27.52 12.97 3.22
N PHE A 28 28.35 13.96 2.86
CA PHE A 28 29.72 13.68 2.41
C PHE A 28 30.61 13.21 3.56
N GLU A 29 30.47 13.80 4.74
CA GLU A 29 31.19 13.39 5.94
C GLU A 29 30.86 11.94 6.31
N GLU A 30 29.59 11.56 6.21
CA GLU A 30 29.12 10.18 6.37
C GLU A 30 29.66 9.22 5.29
N ALA A 31 29.87 9.73 4.07
CA ALA A 31 30.50 8.99 2.98
C ALA A 31 32.04 8.90 3.11
N ASN A 32 32.62 9.31 4.25
CA ASN A 32 34.07 9.44 4.49
C ASN A 32 34.77 10.46 3.58
N LEU A 33 34.03 11.41 3.04
CA LEU A 33 34.54 12.55 2.29
C LEU A 33 34.50 13.77 3.20
N HIS A 34 35.59 13.97 3.94
CA HIS A 34 35.66 15.02 4.96
C HIS A 34 35.47 16.42 4.37
N ARG A 35 34.91 17.33 5.18
CA ARG A 35 34.65 18.74 4.80
C ARG A 35 35.87 19.44 4.18
N ALA A 36 37.07 19.14 4.65
CA ALA A 36 38.33 19.68 4.11
C ALA A 36 38.62 19.23 2.66
N GLN A 37 38.27 17.99 2.31
CA GLN A 37 38.41 17.48 0.95
C GLN A 37 37.33 18.07 0.03
N MET A 38 36.11 18.24 0.55
CA MET A 38 34.99 18.86 -0.17
C MET A 38 35.17 20.36 -0.44
N ALA A 39 36.02 21.05 0.31
CA ALA A 39 36.38 22.44 0.05
C ALA A 39 37.35 22.61 -1.13
N SER A 40 37.96 21.52 -1.61
CA SER A 40 38.94 21.57 -2.70
C SER A 40 38.28 21.53 -4.08
N PRO A 41 38.51 22.52 -4.96
CA PRO A 41 38.01 22.52 -6.33
C PRO A 41 38.51 21.35 -7.18
N VAL A 42 39.64 20.74 -6.78
CA VAL A 42 40.23 19.59 -7.46
C VAL A 42 39.35 18.35 -7.31
N VAL A 43 38.72 18.21 -6.15
CA VAL A 43 37.86 17.07 -5.81
C VAL A 43 36.53 17.17 -6.55
N ASP A 44 36.03 18.38 -6.80
CA ASP A 44 34.79 18.62 -7.55
C ASP A 44 34.85 18.09 -9.00
N GLY A 45 36.04 18.03 -9.61
CA GLY A 45 36.25 17.50 -10.97
C GLY A 45 36.41 15.98 -11.07
N GLN A 46 36.45 15.26 -9.94
CA GLN A 46 36.71 13.82 -9.95
C GLN A 46 35.45 13.01 -10.33
N PRO A 47 35.60 11.87 -11.04
CA PRO A 47 34.47 11.02 -11.39
C PRO A 47 33.80 10.42 -10.15
N ILE A 48 32.48 10.47 -10.08
CA ILE A 48 31.73 9.95 -8.93
C ILE A 48 31.91 8.43 -8.70
N ASP A 49 32.29 7.66 -9.73
CA ASP A 49 32.29 6.19 -9.70
C ASP A 49 33.02 5.60 -8.48
N GLN A 50 34.08 6.28 -8.00
CA GLN A 50 34.85 5.83 -6.82
C GLN A 50 34.10 5.99 -5.49
N TRP A 51 33.20 6.96 -5.38
CA TRP A 51 32.47 7.29 -4.14
C TRP A 51 30.98 6.99 -4.24
N ARG A 52 30.51 6.53 -5.39
CA ARG A 52 29.09 6.30 -5.66
C ARG A 52 28.43 5.45 -4.58
N ASP A 53 29.01 4.31 -4.24
CA ASP A 53 28.43 3.38 -3.27
C ASP A 53 28.45 3.94 -1.85
N GLN A 54 29.49 4.70 -1.50
CA GLN A 54 29.64 5.33 -0.18
C GLN A 54 28.63 6.46 -0.01
N ILE A 55 28.53 7.36 -0.99
CA ILE A 55 27.54 8.46 -1.02
C ILE A 55 26.12 7.88 -1.00
N TRP A 56 25.87 6.83 -1.78
CA TRP A 56 24.56 6.19 -1.83
C TRP A 56 24.18 5.53 -0.49
N THR A 57 25.15 4.92 0.18
CA THR A 57 24.94 4.33 1.51
C THR A 57 24.70 5.41 2.57
N ALA A 58 25.48 6.49 2.56
CA ALA A 58 25.31 7.64 3.43
C ALA A 58 23.92 8.28 3.26
N LEU A 59 23.49 8.50 2.01
CA LEU A 59 22.17 9.02 1.69
C LEU A 59 21.05 8.14 2.26
N ARG A 60 21.12 6.82 2.08
CA ARG A 60 20.11 5.91 2.64
C ARG A 60 20.12 5.87 4.17
N ARG A 61 21.27 6.08 4.80
CA ARG A 61 21.39 6.11 6.26
C ARG A 61 20.80 7.38 6.86
N MET A 62 21.10 8.53 6.25
CA MET A 62 20.67 9.85 6.71
C MET A 62 19.22 10.15 6.34
N PHE A 63 18.77 9.63 5.21
CA PHE A 63 17.40 9.72 4.74
C PHE A 63 16.83 8.31 4.60
N PRO A 64 16.65 7.59 5.72
CA PRO A 64 16.01 6.29 5.66
C PRO A 64 14.64 6.48 5.04
N ALA A 65 14.30 5.64 4.07
CA ALA A 65 12.92 5.51 3.63
C ALA A 65 12.13 5.03 4.84
N GLN A 66 11.59 5.96 5.63
CA GLN A 66 10.61 5.59 6.62
C GLN A 66 9.48 4.88 5.85
N PRO A 67 8.92 3.77 6.38
CA PRO A 67 7.67 3.28 5.85
C PRO A 67 6.72 4.47 5.81
N ASP A 68 6.42 4.91 4.59
CA ASP A 68 5.35 5.87 4.34
C ASP A 68 4.15 5.42 5.18
N ALA A 69 3.48 6.34 5.87
CA ALA A 69 2.29 5.99 6.63
C ALA A 69 1.29 5.25 5.73
N ALA A 70 1.26 5.62 4.44
CA ALA A 70 0.49 4.95 3.39
C ALA A 70 0.94 3.52 3.05
N LEU A 71 2.18 3.12 3.35
CA LEU A 71 2.61 1.72 3.28
C LEU A 71 2.10 0.93 4.50
N ARG A 72 2.09 1.53 5.69
CA ARG A 72 1.65 0.87 6.94
C ARG A 72 0.15 0.62 6.97
N GLU A 73 -0.64 1.56 6.47
CA GLU A 73 -2.11 1.45 6.50
C GLU A 73 -2.65 0.49 5.44
N GLY A 74 -1.89 0.23 4.38
CA GLY A 74 -2.35 -0.56 3.23
C GLY A 74 -3.42 0.18 2.41
N ARG A 75 -3.44 -0.07 1.10
CA ARG A 75 -4.52 0.47 0.26
C ARG A 75 -5.81 -0.29 0.55
N ALA A 76 -6.95 0.38 0.63
CA ALA A 76 -8.22 -0.33 0.74
C ALA A 76 -8.45 -1.26 -0.46
N LEU A 77 -8.85 -2.51 -0.18
CA LEU A 77 -9.23 -3.46 -1.22
C LEU A 77 -10.52 -2.98 -1.92
N THR A 78 -10.48 -2.91 -3.25
CA THR A 78 -11.68 -2.55 -4.04
C THR A 78 -12.58 -3.77 -4.29
N GLU A 79 -13.88 -3.53 -4.54
CA GLU A 79 -14.86 -4.62 -4.68
C GLU A 79 -14.63 -5.51 -5.91
N GLU A 80 -14.04 -4.95 -6.97
CA GLU A 80 -13.86 -5.63 -8.26
C GLU A 80 -12.48 -6.29 -8.39
N GLU A 81 -11.51 -5.90 -7.56
CA GLU A 81 -10.13 -6.38 -7.65
C GLU A 81 -9.98 -7.81 -7.13
N SER A 82 -9.13 -8.61 -7.79
CA SER A 82 -8.80 -9.95 -7.28
C SER A 82 -7.96 -9.83 -6.00
N PRO A 83 -8.28 -10.55 -4.91
CA PRO A 83 -7.53 -10.44 -3.66
C PRO A 83 -6.05 -10.85 -3.83
N SER A 84 -5.77 -11.83 -4.69
CA SER A 84 -4.40 -12.22 -5.04
C SER A 84 -3.63 -11.11 -5.77
N ALA A 85 -4.28 -10.43 -6.72
CA ALA A 85 -3.70 -9.32 -7.47
C ALA A 85 -3.44 -8.10 -6.56
N TYR A 86 -4.33 -7.86 -5.60
CA TYR A 86 -4.15 -6.84 -4.57
C TYR A 86 -2.88 -7.11 -3.74
N VAL A 87 -2.73 -8.33 -3.20
CA VAL A 87 -1.55 -8.67 -2.39
C VAL A 87 -0.26 -8.58 -3.20
N ALA A 88 -0.26 -9.05 -4.46
CA ALA A 88 0.89 -8.94 -5.35
C ALA A 88 1.27 -7.47 -5.66
N THR A 89 0.28 -6.60 -5.85
CA THR A 89 0.49 -5.17 -6.09
C THR A 89 1.08 -4.48 -4.86
N GLN A 90 0.56 -4.79 -3.67
CA GLN A 90 1.12 -4.29 -2.42
C GLN A 90 2.55 -4.79 -2.22
N LEU A 91 2.81 -6.07 -2.48
CA LEU A 91 4.15 -6.65 -2.37
C LEU A 91 5.15 -5.91 -3.28
N ARG A 92 4.76 -5.63 -4.53
CA ARG A 92 5.60 -4.87 -5.47
C ARG A 92 5.87 -3.45 -4.96
N LYS A 93 4.87 -2.77 -4.43
CA LYS A 93 5.00 -1.42 -3.86
C LYS A 93 5.98 -1.43 -2.67
N TRP A 94 5.81 -2.39 -1.77
CA TRP A 94 6.68 -2.54 -0.61
C TRP A 94 8.13 -2.85 -1.00
N LYS A 95 8.37 -3.75 -1.96
CA LYS A 95 9.71 -4.04 -2.48
C LYS A 95 10.36 -2.80 -3.09
N MET A 96 9.59 -1.97 -3.80
CA MET A 96 10.10 -0.74 -4.41
C MET A 96 10.47 0.33 -3.38
N THR A 97 9.71 0.46 -2.28
CA THR A 97 9.95 1.52 -1.30
C THR A 97 10.95 1.14 -0.21
N MET A 98 10.96 -0.11 0.23
CA MET A 98 11.81 -0.55 1.35
C MET A 98 13.22 -0.94 0.93
N ASP A 99 13.44 -1.25 -0.35
CA ASP A 99 14.70 -1.83 -0.88
C ASP A 99 15.22 -3.02 -0.02
N ARG A 100 14.27 -3.71 0.63
CA ARG A 100 14.49 -4.87 1.49
C ARG A 100 13.59 -6.00 1.01
N ASP A 101 14.12 -7.21 1.11
CA ASP A 101 13.34 -8.39 0.85
C ASP A 101 12.41 -8.67 2.02
N ILE A 102 11.12 -8.46 1.79
CA ILE A 102 10.05 -8.61 2.79
C ILE A 102 10.08 -10.01 3.38
N GLU A 103 10.44 -11.04 2.59
CA GLU A 103 10.43 -12.44 3.01
C GLU A 103 11.66 -12.84 3.85
N LYS A 104 12.72 -12.02 3.87
CA LYS A 104 13.95 -12.30 4.63
C LYS A 104 13.96 -11.68 6.02
N ASP A 105 13.15 -10.64 6.23
CA ASP A 105 13.05 -9.94 7.51
C ASP A 105 11.67 -10.23 8.16
N PRO A 106 11.63 -11.01 9.25
CA PRO A 106 10.38 -11.35 9.94
C PRO A 106 9.57 -10.14 10.39
N THR A 107 10.25 -9.04 10.75
CA THR A 107 9.60 -7.81 11.22
C THR A 107 8.89 -7.12 10.05
N ILE A 108 9.55 -7.03 8.90
CA ILE A 108 8.98 -6.45 7.69
C ILE A 108 7.87 -7.34 7.13
N THR A 109 8.02 -8.68 7.19
CA THR A 109 6.95 -9.62 6.87
C THR A 109 5.70 -9.35 7.73
N LEU A 110 5.87 -9.21 9.05
CA LEU A 110 4.76 -8.94 9.97
C LEU A 110 4.06 -7.62 9.62
N LEU A 111 4.82 -6.54 9.44
CA LEU A 111 4.29 -5.22 9.10
C LEU A 111 3.56 -5.23 7.74
N PHE A 112 4.11 -5.93 6.75
CA PHE A 112 3.47 -6.09 5.44
C PHE A 112 2.12 -6.79 5.58
N ARG A 113 2.06 -7.92 6.29
CA ARG A 113 0.80 -8.66 6.47
C ARG A 113 -0.22 -7.88 7.29
N GLN A 114 0.23 -7.12 8.28
CA GLN A 114 -0.64 -6.23 9.06
C GLN A 114 -1.24 -5.12 8.17
N ALA A 115 -0.44 -4.55 7.26
CA ALA A 115 -0.92 -3.57 6.29
C ALA A 115 -1.95 -4.19 5.31
N ILE A 116 -1.74 -5.42 4.87
CA ILE A 116 -2.74 -6.16 4.07
C ILE A 116 -4.05 -6.28 4.84
N CYS A 117 -4.04 -6.74 6.09
CA CYS A 117 -5.25 -6.88 6.91
C CYS A 117 -5.93 -5.54 7.23
N THR A 118 -5.16 -4.47 7.38
CA THR A 118 -5.70 -3.12 7.66
C THR A 118 -6.44 -2.56 6.45
N GLY A 119 -5.98 -2.87 5.23
CA GLY A 119 -6.67 -2.52 3.99
C GLY A 119 -7.93 -3.35 3.68
N MET A 120 -8.30 -4.32 4.53
CA MET A 120 -9.48 -5.18 4.31
C MET A 120 -10.76 -4.58 4.92
N PRO A 121 -11.94 -4.93 4.41
CA PRO A 121 -13.21 -4.63 5.07
C PRO A 121 -13.25 -5.19 6.50
N ALA A 122 -13.90 -4.48 7.43
CA ALA A 122 -13.94 -4.88 8.85
C ALA A 122 -14.32 -6.35 9.06
N THR A 123 -15.39 -6.81 8.41
CA THR A 123 -15.83 -8.22 8.49
C THR A 123 -14.82 -9.26 7.98
N VAL A 124 -13.92 -8.87 7.07
CA VAL A 124 -12.82 -9.72 6.58
C VAL A 124 -11.67 -9.69 7.58
N LYS A 125 -11.38 -8.51 8.15
CA LYS A 125 -10.37 -8.33 9.19
C LYS A 125 -10.67 -9.17 10.43
N ASP A 126 -11.90 -9.11 10.94
CA ASP A 126 -12.34 -9.89 12.11
C ASP A 126 -12.11 -11.40 11.90
N ARG A 127 -12.43 -11.90 10.70
CA ARG A 127 -12.20 -13.31 10.34
C ARG A 127 -10.73 -13.68 10.22
N LEU A 128 -9.91 -12.77 9.73
CA LEU A 128 -8.47 -12.99 9.62
C LEU A 128 -7.82 -12.98 11.01
N GLU A 129 -8.33 -12.20 11.96
CA GLU A 129 -7.87 -12.21 13.35
C GLU A 129 -8.16 -13.55 14.07
N GLU A 130 -9.22 -14.27 13.67
CA GLU A 130 -9.53 -15.62 14.19
C GLU A 130 -8.55 -16.70 13.70
N VAL A 131 -7.78 -16.45 12.63
CA VAL A 131 -6.86 -17.43 12.06
C VAL A 131 -5.57 -17.50 12.88
N VAL A 132 -5.42 -18.58 13.65
CA VAL A 132 -4.22 -18.84 14.46
C VAL A 132 -2.97 -18.91 13.58
N GLY A 133 -1.97 -18.08 13.89
CA GLY A 133 -0.70 -18.06 13.17
C GLY A 133 -0.76 -17.42 11.78
N LEU A 134 -1.78 -16.61 11.47
CA LEU A 134 -1.91 -15.92 10.18
C LEU A 134 -0.64 -15.16 9.75
N PHE A 135 0.04 -14.54 10.72
CA PHE A 135 1.24 -13.75 10.44
C PHE A 135 2.53 -14.57 10.34
N THR A 136 2.53 -15.82 10.81
CA THR A 136 3.70 -16.70 10.86
C THR A 136 3.69 -17.81 9.81
N MET A 137 2.51 -18.15 9.25
CA MET A 137 2.38 -19.15 8.19
C MET A 137 3.13 -18.77 6.89
N PRO A 138 3.44 -19.72 5.99
CA PRO A 138 4.03 -19.41 4.68
C PRO A 138 3.23 -18.39 3.85
N HIS A 139 3.90 -17.58 3.03
CA HIS A 139 3.25 -16.50 2.26
C HIS A 139 2.09 -17.01 1.40
N LYS A 140 2.23 -18.18 0.75
CA LYS A 140 1.17 -18.80 -0.04
C LYS A 140 -0.08 -19.08 0.80
N GLN A 141 0.08 -19.69 1.98
CA GLN A 141 -1.04 -19.97 2.88
C GLN A 141 -1.69 -18.69 3.39
N PHE A 142 -0.90 -17.65 3.65
CA PHE A 142 -1.43 -16.34 4.01
C PHE A 142 -2.33 -15.77 2.91
N VAL A 143 -1.86 -15.79 1.66
CA VAL A 143 -2.66 -15.33 0.49
C VAL A 143 -3.92 -16.16 0.33
N ASP A 144 -3.84 -17.49 0.49
CA ASP A 144 -5.00 -18.38 0.41
C ASP A 144 -6.07 -18.07 1.47
N ASN A 145 -5.66 -17.79 2.71
CA ASN A 145 -6.57 -17.37 3.79
C ASN A 145 -7.24 -16.02 3.47
N VAL A 146 -6.46 -15.05 2.98
CA VAL A 146 -6.98 -13.73 2.57
C VAL A 146 -8.00 -13.89 1.44
N MET A 147 -7.67 -14.67 0.40
CA MET A 147 -8.60 -14.95 -0.70
C MET A 147 -9.89 -15.58 -0.21
N HIS A 148 -9.79 -16.61 0.64
CA HIS A 148 -10.95 -17.30 1.18
C HIS A 148 -11.87 -16.37 1.98
N ALA A 149 -11.29 -15.55 2.87
CA ALA A 149 -12.04 -14.61 3.70
C ALA A 149 -12.76 -13.54 2.87
N VAL A 150 -12.09 -12.99 1.85
CA VAL A 150 -12.67 -11.98 0.95
C VAL A 150 -13.77 -12.59 0.06
N ASP A 151 -13.52 -13.74 -0.54
CA ASP A 151 -14.52 -14.39 -1.41
C ASP A 151 -15.78 -14.76 -0.65
N ARG A 152 -15.63 -15.23 0.59
CA ARG A 152 -16.75 -15.49 1.48
C ARG A 152 -17.52 -14.21 1.79
N HIS A 153 -16.82 -13.12 2.13
CA HIS A 153 -17.45 -11.82 2.37
C HIS A 153 -18.25 -11.32 1.15
N ARG A 154 -17.67 -11.43 -0.05
CA ARG A 154 -18.35 -11.04 -1.31
C ARG A 154 -19.61 -11.88 -1.56
N LYS A 155 -19.54 -13.19 -1.31
CA LYS A 155 -20.70 -14.10 -1.44
C LYS A 155 -21.81 -13.73 -0.45
N GLU A 156 -21.46 -13.46 0.80
CA GLU A 156 -22.42 -13.08 1.85
C GLU A 156 -23.06 -11.71 1.55
N LYS A 157 -22.26 -10.72 1.14
CA LYS A 157 -22.77 -9.40 0.73
C LYS A 157 -23.73 -9.49 -0.45
N LYS A 158 -23.42 -10.33 -1.46
CA LYS A 158 -24.32 -10.59 -2.59
C LYS A 158 -25.63 -11.23 -2.14
N ARG A 159 -25.57 -12.27 -1.30
CA ARG A 159 -26.76 -12.93 -0.75
C ARG A 159 -27.66 -11.97 0.04
N ALA A 160 -27.06 -11.14 0.91
CA ALA A 160 -27.81 -10.13 1.66
C ALA A 160 -28.46 -9.10 0.72
N GLY A 161 -27.75 -8.65 -0.31
CA GLY A 161 -28.28 -7.74 -1.33
C GLY A 161 -29.45 -8.33 -2.12
N ASP A 162 -29.36 -9.61 -2.49
CA ASP A 162 -30.43 -10.32 -3.19
C ASP A 162 -31.67 -10.49 -2.30
N GLN A 163 -31.49 -10.83 -1.02
CA GLN A 163 -32.59 -10.90 -0.04
C GLN A 163 -33.30 -9.56 0.15
N VAL A 164 -32.55 -8.45 0.23
CA VAL A 164 -33.14 -7.10 0.35
C VAL A 164 -33.96 -6.76 -0.89
N LYS A 165 -33.45 -7.05 -2.10
CA LYS A 165 -34.19 -6.83 -3.35
C LYS A 165 -35.48 -7.65 -3.39
N ASP A 166 -35.46 -8.89 -2.93
CA ASP A 166 -36.64 -9.74 -2.90
C ASP A 166 -37.68 -9.26 -1.88
N LEU A 167 -37.25 -8.80 -0.70
CA LEU A 167 -38.13 -8.17 0.28
C LEU A 167 -38.75 -6.88 -0.25
N GLN A 168 -37.96 -6.04 -0.94
CA GLN A 168 -38.46 -4.81 -1.58
C GLN A 168 -39.51 -5.11 -2.65
N LYS A 169 -39.29 -6.13 -3.49
CA LYS A 169 -40.28 -6.56 -4.49
C LYS A 169 -41.58 -7.02 -3.86
N LYS A 170 -41.50 -7.82 -2.78
CA LYS A 170 -42.68 -8.29 -2.04
C LYS A 170 -43.45 -7.15 -1.39
N LEU A 171 -42.73 -6.20 -0.77
CA LEU A 171 -43.35 -5.02 -0.17
C LEU A 171 -44.08 -4.17 -1.23
N LEU A 172 -43.45 -3.95 -2.38
CA LEU A 172 -44.04 -3.19 -3.49
C LEU A 172 -45.30 -3.89 -4.03
N GLN A 173 -45.28 -5.22 -4.17
CA GLN A 173 -46.46 -6.00 -4.54
C GLN A 173 -47.62 -5.82 -3.55
N LEU A 174 -47.34 -5.95 -2.24
CA LEU A 174 -48.36 -5.76 -1.20
C LEU A 174 -48.96 -4.35 -1.23
N GLN A 175 -48.14 -3.32 -1.41
CA GLN A 175 -48.62 -1.94 -1.54
C GLN A 175 -49.50 -1.75 -2.78
N LEU A 176 -49.13 -2.36 -3.92
CA LEU A 176 -49.94 -2.31 -5.15
C LEU A 176 -51.28 -3.03 -4.98
N GLU A 177 -51.29 -4.19 -4.31
CA GLU A 177 -52.52 -4.94 -3.99
C GLU A 177 -53.44 -4.13 -3.05
N GLU A 178 -52.88 -3.51 -2.01
CA GLU A 178 -53.65 -2.68 -1.08
C GLU A 178 -54.25 -1.45 -1.76
N LEU A 179 -53.49 -0.78 -2.64
CA LEU A 179 -54.00 0.33 -3.46
C LEU A 179 -55.10 -0.11 -4.43
N ALA A 180 -54.94 -1.28 -5.06
CA ALA A 180 -55.96 -1.84 -5.94
C ALA A 180 -57.25 -2.21 -5.17
N GLY A 181 -57.12 -2.76 -3.97
CA GLY A 181 -58.24 -3.05 -3.07
C GLY A 181 -59.00 -1.78 -2.67
N LYS A 182 -58.30 -0.76 -2.19
CA LYS A 182 -58.88 0.55 -1.83
C LYS A 182 -59.56 1.24 -3.02
N ALA A 183 -59.02 1.08 -4.23
CA ALA A 183 -59.63 1.61 -5.45
C ALA A 183 -60.94 0.89 -5.81
N LYS A 184 -61.01 -0.43 -5.61
CA LYS A 184 -62.25 -1.21 -5.82
C LYS A 184 -63.31 -0.87 -4.79
N GLU A 185 -62.95 -0.75 -3.50
CA GLU A 185 -63.90 -0.34 -2.45
C GLU A 185 -64.48 1.06 -2.67
N LYS A 186 -63.67 2.02 -3.12
CA LYS A 186 -64.14 3.37 -3.47
C LYS A 186 -65.11 3.38 -4.65
N LYS A 187 -64.98 2.45 -5.61
CA LYS A 187 -65.95 2.30 -6.71
C LYS A 187 -67.25 1.66 -6.24
N SER A 188 -67.20 0.68 -5.34
CA SER A 188 -68.39 0.03 -4.79
C SER A 188 -69.24 0.94 -3.90
N LYS A 189 -68.65 1.93 -3.22
CA LYS A 189 -69.39 2.89 -2.37
C LYS A 189 -69.97 4.09 -3.14
N ARG A 190 -69.67 4.22 -4.44
CA ARG A 190 -70.16 5.31 -5.31
C ARG A 190 -71.23 4.85 -6.30
N SER A 191 -71.57 3.57 -6.29
CA SER A 191 -72.68 2.97 -7.05
C SER A 191 -73.83 2.66 -6.12
#